data_AF-A0A2E0QN59-F1
#
_entry.id   AF-A0A2E0QN59-F1
#
_cell.length_a   1.000
_cell.length_b   1.000
_cell.length_c   1.000
_cell.angle_alpha   90.00
_cell.angle_beta   90.00
_cell.angle_gamma   90.00
#
_symmetry.space_group_name_H-M   'P 1'
#
loop_
_entity.id
_entity.type
_entity.pdbx_description
1 polymer ?
#
loop_
_entity_poly.entity_id
_entity_poly.type
_entity_poly.pdbx_seq_one_letter_code
_entity_poly.pdbx_strand_id
1 'polypeptide(L)' 'MTVEEVNQLPTEEKVLLMEALWADLRERFEAADIPQEHREILDARRSKVEAGEMKILAWDDVKSTIGRR' A
#
# COMPACT_ATOMS: atom_id res chain seq x y z
N MET A 1 4.48 4.19 -23.48
CA MET A 1 5.59 3.30 -23.12
C MET A 1 5.02 1.90 -22.97
N THR A 2 5.65 0.90 -23.57
CA THR A 2 5.23 -0.50 -23.50
C THR A 2 5.88 -1.20 -22.31
N VAL A 3 5.33 -2.35 -21.89
CA VAL A 3 5.94 -3.17 -20.83
C VAL A 3 7.34 -3.64 -21.25
N GLU A 4 7.54 -3.90 -22.55
CA GLU A 4 8.85 -4.29 -23.09
C GLU A 4 9.87 -3.17 -22.92
N GLU A 5 9.50 -1.93 -23.23
CA GLU A 5 10.35 -0.75 -23.03
C GLU A 5 10.71 -0.57 -21.54
N VAL A 6 9.76 -0.75 -20.63
CA VAL A 6 10.02 -0.68 -19.17
C VAL A 6 11.03 -1.74 -18.77
N ASN A 7 10.93 -2.96 -19.29
CA ASN A 7 11.81 -4.06 -18.91
C ASN A 7 13.26 -3.84 -19.33
N GLN A 8 13.49 -3.09 -20.41
CA GLN A 8 14.84 -2.75 -20.88
C GLN A 8 15.51 -1.60 -20.11
N LEU A 9 14.76 -0.86 -19.28
CA LEU A 9 15.32 0.24 -18.50
C LEU A 9 16.33 -0.29 -17.45
N PRO A 10 17.44 0.45 -17.21
CA PRO A 10 18.28 0.26 -16.04
C PRO A 10 17.46 0.33 -14.74
N THR A 11 17.92 -0.37 -13.70
CA THR A 11 17.20 -0.41 -12.41
C THR A 11 16.95 0.97 -11.84
N GLU A 12 17.91 1.89 -11.93
CA GLU A 12 17.76 3.26 -11.43
C GLU A 12 16.64 4.02 -12.15
N GLU A 13 16.57 3.90 -13.48
CA GLU A 13 15.52 4.51 -14.29
C GLU A 13 14.14 3.89 -14.02
N LYS A 14 14.07 2.58 -13.78
CA LYS A 14 12.84 1.93 -13.34
C LYS A 14 12.33 2.50 -12.02
N VAL A 15 13.23 2.73 -11.06
CA VAL A 15 12.87 3.30 -9.76
C VAL A 15 12.35 4.73 -9.91
N LEU A 16 13.04 5.57 -10.67
CA LEU A 16 12.59 6.95 -10.93
C LEU A 16 11.24 7.00 -11.66
N LEU A 17 11.06 6.14 -12.65
CA LEU A 17 9.79 6.00 -13.35
C LEU A 17 8.67 5.56 -12.39
N MET A 18 8.96 4.58 -11.54
CA MET A 18 8.02 4.07 -10.55
C MET A 18 7.60 5.17 -9.55
N GLU A 19 8.52 6.01 -9.10
CA GLU A 19 8.22 7.18 -8.27
C GLU A 19 7.34 8.21 -8.99
N ALA A 20 7.66 8.52 -10.24
CA ALA A 20 6.87 9.45 -11.05
C ALA A 20 5.45 8.93 -11.30
N LEU A 21 5.31 7.65 -11.59
CA LEU A 21 4.00 6.99 -11.75
C LEU A 21 3.21 7.02 -10.43
N TRP A 22 3.85 6.73 -9.28
CA TRP A 22 3.17 6.80 -7.99
C TRP A 22 2.74 8.21 -7.61
N ALA A 23 3.52 9.23 -7.97
CA ALA A 23 3.16 10.63 -7.75
C ALA A 23 1.90 11.01 -8.56
N ASP A 24 1.86 10.68 -9.86
CA ASP A 24 0.69 10.94 -10.71
C ASP A 24 -0.56 10.16 -10.25
N LEU A 25 -0.38 8.89 -9.86
CA LEU A 25 -1.48 8.06 -9.35
C LEU A 25 -2.04 8.58 -8.03
N ARG A 26 -1.21 9.18 -7.16
CA ARG A 26 -1.65 9.73 -5.88
C ARG A 26 -2.70 10.83 -6.05
N GLU A 27 -2.56 11.66 -7.08
CA GLU A 27 -3.50 12.75 -7.36
C GLU A 27 -4.87 12.26 -7.83
N ARG A 28 -4.95 11.01 -8.30
CA ARG A 28 -6.15 10.39 -8.87
C ARG A 28 -6.67 9.21 -8.05
N PHE A 29 -6.05 8.95 -6.90
CA PHE A 29 -6.31 7.75 -6.09
C PHE A 29 -7.75 7.71 -5.55
N GLU A 30 -8.35 8.87 -5.25
CA GLU A 30 -9.75 8.93 -4.79
C GLU A 30 -10.76 8.50 -5.87
N ALA A 31 -10.37 8.55 -7.15
CA ALA A 31 -11.22 8.15 -8.28
C ALA A 31 -11.04 6.68 -8.70
N ALA A 32 -10.08 5.96 -8.10
CA ALA A 32 -9.83 4.56 -8.42
C ALA A 32 -10.73 3.65 -7.57
N ASP A 33 -11.42 2.72 -8.22
CA ASP A 33 -12.18 1.70 -7.51
C ASP A 33 -11.24 0.81 -6.70
N ILE A 34 -11.56 0.63 -5.42
CA ILE A 34 -10.87 -0.32 -4.55
C ILE A 34 -11.32 -1.73 -4.96
N PRO A 35 -10.40 -2.63 -5.36
CA PRO A 35 -10.75 -4.02 -5.64
C PRO A 35 -11.52 -4.64 -4.48
N GLN A 36 -12.59 -5.37 -4.80
CA GLN A 36 -13.51 -5.94 -3.80
C GLN A 36 -12.79 -6.81 -2.77
N GLU A 37 -11.82 -7.63 -3.20
CA GLU A 37 -10.99 -8.45 -2.32
C GLU A 37 -10.24 -7.61 -1.26
N HIS A 38 -9.70 -6.46 -1.65
CA HIS A 38 -9.00 -5.57 -0.72
C HIS A 38 -9.96 -4.94 0.29
N ARG A 39 -11.16 -4.57 -0.16
CA ARG A 39 -12.22 -4.03 0.72
C ARG A 39 -12.64 -5.07 1.76
N GLU A 40 -12.88 -6.30 1.35
CA GLU A 40 -13.29 -7.40 2.24
C GLU A 40 -12.26 -7.67 3.35
N ILE A 41 -10.97 -7.63 3.02
CA ILE A 41 -9.89 -7.78 4.01
C ILE A 41 -9.94 -6.65 5.04
N LEU A 42 -10.13 -5.41 4.59
CA LEU A 42 -10.18 -4.24 5.48
C LEU A 42 -11.43 -4.27 6.38
N ASP A 43 -12.59 -4.63 5.82
CA ASP A 43 -13.85 -4.73 6.55
C ASP A 43 -13.80 -5.84 7.60
N ALA A 44 -13.26 -7.01 7.26
CA ALA A 44 -13.06 -8.10 8.20
C ALA A 44 -12.15 -7.71 9.36
N ARG A 45 -11.08 -6.94 9.11
CA ARG A 45 -10.20 -6.43 10.17
C ARG A 45 -10.91 -5.42 11.06
N ARG A 46 -11.72 -4.53 10.49
CA ARG A 46 -12.49 -3.53 11.23
C ARG A 46 -13.54 -4.20 12.13
N SER A 47 -14.27 -5.17 11.61
CA SER A 47 -15.27 -5.94 12.38
C SER A 47 -14.66 -6.62 13.61
N LYS A 48 -13.44 -7.18 13.51
CA LYS A 48 -12.75 -7.77 14.66
C LYS A 48 -12.33 -6.74 15.71
N VAL A 49 -11.99 -5.52 15.30
CA VAL A 49 -11.73 -4.43 16.26
C VAL A 49 -13.02 -4.03 16.98
N GLU A 50 -14.12 -3.89 16.24
CA GLU A 50 -15.44 -3.56 16.80
C GLU A 50 -15.94 -4.66 17.75
N ALA A 51 -15.66 -5.93 17.46
CA ALA A 51 -15.95 -7.06 18.32
C ALA A 51 -15.02 -7.17 19.55
N GLY A 52 -13.97 -6.34 19.65
CA GLY A 52 -13.00 -6.38 20.74
C GLY A 52 -11.95 -7.49 20.62
N GLU A 53 -11.90 -8.22 19.50
CA GLU A 53 -10.94 -9.29 19.23
C GLU A 53 -9.56 -8.77 18.82
N MET A 54 -9.48 -7.53 18.34
CA MET A 54 -8.23 -6.85 17.99
C MET A 54 -8.16 -5.43 18.54
N LYS A 55 -6.94 -4.97 18.80
CA LYS A 55 -6.66 -3.61 19.27
C LYS A 55 -5.94 -2.81 18.18
N ILE A 56 -6.40 -1.58 17.97
CA ILE A 56 -5.65 -0.58 17.21
C ILE A 56 -4.58 -0.02 18.16
N LEU A 57 -3.32 -0.04 17.71
CA LEU A 57 -2.19 0.48 18.46
C LEU A 57 -1.66 1.72 17.75
N ALA A 58 -1.18 2.71 18.51
CA ALA A 58 -0.54 3.87 17.91
C ALA A 58 0.79 3.45 17.28
N TRP A 59 1.07 3.96 16.08
CA TRP A 59 2.28 3.60 15.34
C TRP A 59 3.56 3.90 16.14
N ASP A 60 3.59 5.03 16.85
CA ASP A 60 4.75 5.43 17.65
C ASP A 60 5.06 4.46 18.80
N ASP A 61 4.04 3.80 19.36
CA ASP A 61 4.20 2.83 20.45
C ASP A 61 4.79 1.51 19.94
N VAL A 62 4.47 1.12 18.71
CA VAL A 62 4.79 -0.21 18.18
C VAL A 62 5.95 -0.24 17.20
N LYS A 63 6.25 0.86 16.50
CA LYS A 63 7.27 0.86 15.43
C LYS A 63 8.63 0.35 15.90
N SER A 64 8.97 0.60 17.16
CA SER A 64 10.26 0.21 17.73
C SER A 64 10.36 -1.29 18.06
N THR A 65 9.24 -2.02 18.14
CA THR A 65 9.22 -3.45 18.48
C THR A 65 9.32 -4.35 17.24
N ILE A 66 9.06 -3.80 16.06
CA ILE A 66 9.09 -4.53 14.79
C ILE A 66 10.54 -4.84 14.42
N GLY A 67 10.81 -6.11 14.07
CA GLY A 67 12.13 -6.56 13.58
C GLY A 67 13.18 -6.81 14.67
N ARG A 68 12.90 -6.51 15.94
CA ARG A 68 13.72 -6.96 17.07
C ARG A 68 13.29 -8.37 17.48
N ARG A 69 14.13 -9.37 17.19
CA ARG A 69 14.07 -10.74 17.71
C ARG A 69 15.19 -10.95 18.71
#